data_AF-A0A3C1FF42-F1
#
_entry.id   AF-A0A3C1FF42-F1
#
_cell.length_a   1.000
_cell.length_b   1.000
_cell.length_c   1.000
_cell.angle_alpha   90.00
_cell.angle_beta   90.00
_cell.angle_gamma   90.00
#
_symmetry.space_group_name_H-M   'P 1'
#
loop_
_entity.id
_entity.type
_entity.pdbx_description
1 polymer ?
#
loop_
_entity_poly.entity_id
_entity_poly.type
_entity_poly.pdbx_seq_one_letter_code
_entity_poly.pdbx_strand_id
1 'polypeptide(L)'
;RELTQESIDIDEEGRALVDLQAGLDAVDSATSPSKACKIMEAWNALEELADALDIPLDSRGEVTAKIYDKAFWAMNLPSVTPEGESYSPIWRPAELERMRQILRTGAQLLAHEVSAAHVEGASPDDLWKL
;
A
#
# COMPACT_ATOMS: atom_id res chain seq x y z
N ARG A 1 -8.99 -28.41 5.93
CA ARG A 1 -7.67 -27.73 5.85
C ARG A 1 -8.02 -26.26 5.77
N GLU A 2 -8.13 -25.62 6.92
CA GLU A 2 -8.68 -24.27 7.06
C GLU A 2 -7.65 -23.24 6.55
N LEU A 3 -8.11 -22.34 5.70
CA LEU A 3 -7.35 -21.18 5.23
C LEU A 3 -7.31 -20.20 6.41
N THR A 4 -6.14 -20.03 7.01
CA THR A 4 -5.90 -18.97 7.98
C THR A 4 -5.97 -17.65 7.24
N GLN A 5 -7.10 -16.96 7.40
CA GLN A 5 -7.27 -15.56 7.05
C GLN A 5 -6.17 -14.78 7.77
N GLU A 6 -5.19 -14.27 7.01
CA GLU A 6 -4.16 -13.37 7.54
C GLU A 6 -4.89 -12.24 8.26
N SER A 7 -4.58 -12.08 9.55
CA SER A 7 -5.19 -11.12 10.45
C SER A 7 -4.89 -9.72 9.94
N ILE A 8 -5.85 -9.13 9.24
CA ILE A 8 -5.94 -7.68 9.12
C ILE A 8 -6.18 -7.19 10.55
N ASP A 9 -5.23 -6.45 11.12
CA ASP A 9 -5.43 -5.84 12.42
C ASP A 9 -6.52 -4.78 12.25
N ILE A 10 -7.66 -5.02 12.87
CA ILE A 10 -8.81 -4.12 12.84
C ILE A 10 -8.76 -3.33 14.15
N ASP A 11 -8.77 -2.00 14.08
CA ASP A 11 -8.85 -1.15 15.26
C ASP A 11 -10.21 -1.30 15.99
N GLU A 12 -10.34 -0.66 17.15
CA GLU A 12 -11.55 -0.76 17.98
C GLU A 12 -12.82 -0.25 17.25
N GLU A 13 -12.67 0.46 16.14
CA GLU A 13 -13.75 1.02 15.32
C GLU A 13 -14.03 0.22 14.05
N GLY A 14 -13.36 -0.92 13.84
CA GLY A 14 -13.61 -1.75 12.67
C GLY A 14 -12.76 -1.37 11.44
N ARG A 15 -11.74 -0.51 11.59
CA ARG A 15 -10.89 -0.05 10.48
C ARG A 15 -9.63 -0.91 10.38
N ALA A 16 -9.28 -1.28 9.16
CA ALA A 16 -8.03 -2.00 8.90
C ALA A 16 -6.82 -1.08 9.13
N LEU A 17 -5.96 -1.45 10.08
CA LEU A 17 -4.65 -0.83 10.26
C LEU A 17 -3.72 -1.34 9.16
N VAL A 18 -3.28 -0.44 8.30
CA VAL A 18 -2.31 -0.75 7.24
C VAL A 18 -0.90 -0.49 7.75
N ASP A 19 -0.08 -1.54 7.79
CA ASP A 19 1.32 -1.46 8.18
C ASP A 19 2.20 -1.06 6.98
N LEU A 20 2.47 0.26 6.87
CA LEU A 20 3.34 0.81 5.83
C LEU A 20 4.78 0.28 5.91
N GLN A 21 5.27 -0.05 7.11
CA GLN A 21 6.61 -0.59 7.29
C GLN A 21 6.68 -2.03 6.76
N ALA A 22 5.65 -2.83 7.02
CA ALA A 22 5.54 -4.17 6.43
C ALA A 22 5.49 -4.13 4.89
N GLY A 23 4.83 -3.12 4.30
CA GLY A 23 4.87 -2.87 2.86
C GLY A 23 6.28 -2.57 2.35
N LEU A 24 7.02 -1.69 3.04
CA LEU A 24 8.41 -1.37 2.69
C LEU A 24 9.35 -2.58 2.80
N ASP A 25 9.24 -3.35 3.88
CA ASP A 25 10.06 -4.55 4.12
C ASP A 25 9.77 -5.65 3.08
N ALA A 26 8.54 -5.70 2.58
CA ALA A 26 8.13 -6.65 1.56
C ALA A 26 8.76 -6.36 0.17
N VAL A 27 9.10 -5.10 -0.14
CA VAL A 27 9.65 -4.71 -1.47
C VAL A 27 10.93 -5.48 -1.80
N ASP A 28 11.85 -5.62 -0.84
CA ASP A 28 13.16 -6.24 -1.07
C ASP A 28 13.07 -7.75 -1.35
N SER A 29 11.90 -8.34 -1.10
CA SER A 29 11.69 -9.77 -1.23
C SER A 29 10.34 -10.11 -1.86
N ALA A 30 9.82 -9.22 -2.71
CA ALA A 30 8.52 -9.22 -3.38
C ALA A 30 8.30 -10.38 -4.38
N THR A 31 8.74 -11.58 -4.02
CA THR A 31 8.70 -12.80 -4.83
C THR A 31 7.62 -13.77 -4.35
N SER A 32 6.90 -13.47 -3.27
CA SER A 32 5.79 -14.29 -2.77
C SER A 32 4.46 -13.53 -2.81
N PRO A 33 3.33 -14.22 -3.01
CA PRO A 33 2.00 -13.62 -3.01
C PRO A 33 1.72 -12.78 -1.76
N SER A 34 2.02 -13.29 -0.57
CA SER A 34 1.83 -12.57 0.69
C SER A 34 2.58 -11.23 0.77
N LYS A 35 3.77 -11.14 0.16
CA LYS A 35 4.56 -9.91 0.13
C LYS A 35 4.02 -8.94 -0.90
N ALA A 36 3.57 -9.44 -2.04
CA ALA A 36 2.86 -8.63 -3.02
C ALA A 36 1.60 -8.02 -2.39
N CYS A 37 0.81 -8.78 -1.61
CA CYS A 37 -0.35 -8.24 -0.89
C CYS A 37 0.04 -7.09 0.03
N LYS A 38 1.08 -7.24 0.87
CA LYS A 38 1.54 -6.18 1.78
C LYS A 38 1.98 -4.90 1.04
N ILE A 39 2.65 -5.05 -0.10
CA ILE A 39 3.04 -3.90 -0.93
C ILE A 39 1.79 -3.21 -1.47
N MET A 40 0.82 -3.97 -1.97
CA MET A 40 -0.41 -3.44 -2.57
C MET A 40 -1.32 -2.77 -1.53
N GLU A 41 -1.45 -3.36 -0.34
CA GLU A 41 -2.18 -2.77 0.79
C GLU A 41 -1.57 -1.43 1.20
N ALA A 42 -0.25 -1.40 1.42
CA ALA A 42 0.45 -0.17 1.77
C ALA A 42 0.32 0.90 0.69
N TRP A 43 0.48 0.52 -0.58
CA TRP A 43 0.36 1.44 -1.70
C TRP A 43 -1.06 2.02 -1.80
N ASN A 44 -2.09 1.17 -1.80
CA ASN A 44 -3.47 1.62 -1.92
C ASN A 44 -3.88 2.54 -0.76
N ALA A 45 -3.45 2.23 0.46
CA ALA A 45 -3.70 3.10 1.61
C ALA A 45 -3.05 4.48 1.47
N LEU A 46 -1.83 4.54 0.93
CA LEU A 46 -1.16 5.81 0.66
C LEU A 46 -1.89 6.62 -0.41
N GLU A 47 -2.40 5.99 -1.46
CA GLU A 47 -3.17 6.68 -2.50
C GLU A 47 -4.50 7.21 -1.96
N GLU A 48 -5.23 6.40 -1.21
CA GLU A 48 -6.49 6.80 -0.59
C GLU A 48 -6.30 7.98 0.38
N LEU A 49 -5.28 7.92 1.24
CA LEU A 49 -4.96 9.01 2.15
C LEU A 49 -4.47 10.26 1.43
N ALA A 50 -3.65 10.11 0.39
CA ALA A 50 -3.19 11.24 -0.41
C ALA A 50 -4.36 11.93 -1.13
N ASP A 51 -5.29 11.17 -1.71
CA ASP A 51 -6.50 11.72 -2.34
C ASP A 51 -7.41 12.39 -1.29
N ALA A 52 -7.56 11.82 -0.10
CA ALA A 52 -8.37 12.42 0.98
C ALA A 52 -7.81 13.75 1.51
N LEU A 53 -6.48 13.92 1.48
CA LEU A 53 -5.78 15.12 1.94
C LEU A 53 -5.39 16.08 0.81
N ASP A 54 -5.79 15.79 -0.43
CA ASP A 54 -5.41 16.54 -1.64
C ASP A 54 -3.88 16.71 -1.80
N ILE A 55 -3.11 15.68 -1.42
CA ILE A 55 -1.66 15.65 -1.51
C ILE A 55 -1.25 15.00 -2.83
N PRO A 56 -0.37 15.64 -3.62
CA PRO A 56 0.13 15.03 -4.84
C PRO A 56 1.12 13.89 -4.53
N LEU A 57 0.64 12.64 -4.64
CA LEU A 57 1.50 11.47 -4.68
C LEU A 57 1.95 11.20 -6.13
N ASP A 58 3.26 11.10 -6.36
CA ASP A 58 3.84 10.71 -7.67
C ASP A 58 3.68 9.20 -7.93
N SER A 59 2.47 8.67 -7.67
CA SER A 59 2.08 7.30 -7.98
C SER A 59 1.41 7.18 -9.36
N ARG A 60 1.18 8.31 -10.05
CA ARG A 60 0.51 8.36 -11.36
C ARG A 60 1.55 8.47 -12.49
N GLY A 61 1.53 7.52 -13.43
CA GLY A 61 2.40 7.54 -14.63
C GLY A 61 2.56 6.17 -15.27
N GLU A 62 2.93 6.11 -16.56
CA GLU A 62 2.97 4.85 -17.32
C GLU A 62 3.93 3.81 -16.72
N VAL A 63 5.10 4.25 -16.25
CA VAL A 63 6.07 3.36 -15.60
C VAL A 63 5.51 2.83 -14.28
N THR A 64 4.91 3.71 -13.48
CA THR A 64 4.35 3.36 -12.18
C THR A 64 3.15 2.43 -12.32
N ALA A 65 2.28 2.65 -13.30
CA ALA A 65 1.14 1.78 -13.61
C ALA A 65 1.60 0.36 -13.96
N LYS A 66 2.67 0.22 -14.77
CA LYS A 66 3.24 -1.11 -15.08
C LYS A 66 3.80 -1.82 -13.86
N ILE A 67 4.38 -1.07 -12.93
CA ILE A 67 4.89 -1.62 -11.65
C ILE A 67 3.73 -2.07 -10.78
N TYR A 68 2.67 -1.25 -10.68
CA TYR A 68 1.45 -1.58 -9.95
C TYR A 68 0.78 -2.83 -10.50
N ASP A 69 0.55 -2.91 -11.81
CA ASP A 69 -0.03 -4.09 -12.46
C ASP A 69 0.79 -5.34 -12.15
N LYS A 70 2.11 -5.24 -12.25
CA LYS A 70 3.03 -6.34 -11.96
C LYS A 70 2.95 -6.81 -10.50
N ALA A 71 2.83 -5.88 -9.56
CA ALA A 71 2.63 -6.20 -8.14
C ALA A 71 1.25 -6.81 -7.91
N PHE A 72 0.22 -6.32 -8.58
CA PHE A 72 -1.13 -6.86 -8.51
C PHE A 72 -1.19 -8.34 -8.97
N TRP A 73 -0.61 -8.65 -10.13
CA TRP A 73 -0.53 -10.03 -10.62
C TRP A 73 0.28 -10.94 -9.69
N ALA A 74 1.29 -10.39 -9.01
CA ALA A 74 2.12 -11.15 -8.07
C ALA A 74 1.34 -11.62 -6.83
N MET A 75 0.20 -11.00 -6.50
CA MET A 75 -0.69 -11.47 -5.44
C MET A 75 -1.33 -12.82 -5.74
N ASN A 76 -1.34 -13.27 -7.00
CA ASN A 76 -1.92 -14.56 -7.42
C ASN A 76 -3.35 -14.79 -6.90
N LEU A 77 -4.20 -13.76 -6.95
CA LEU A 77 -5.57 -13.85 -6.44
C LEU A 77 -6.37 -14.89 -7.24
N PRO A 78 -7.16 -15.77 -6.59
CA PRO A 78 -7.93 -16.81 -7.28
C PRO A 78 -8.92 -16.28 -8.35
N SER A 79 -9.30 -15.00 -8.26
CA SER A 79 -10.19 -14.34 -9.22
C SER A 79 -9.53 -14.00 -10.55
N VAL A 80 -8.20 -13.88 -10.59
CA VAL A 80 -7.42 -13.52 -11.79
C VAL A 80 -6.35 -14.55 -12.14
N THR A 81 -6.02 -15.45 -11.22
CA THR A 81 -5.05 -16.53 -11.41
C THR A 81 -5.77 -17.88 -11.43
N PRO A 82 -5.85 -18.56 -12.59
CA PRO A 82 -6.46 -19.87 -12.70
C PRO A 82 -5.84 -20.92 -11.78
N GLU A 83 -6.62 -21.94 -11.43
CA GLU A 83 -6.12 -23.05 -10.62
C GLU A 83 -4.95 -23.77 -11.31
N GLY A 84 -3.86 -23.96 -10.57
CA GLY A 84 -2.62 -24.58 -11.08
C GLY A 84 -1.68 -23.61 -11.79
N GLU A 85 -2.08 -22.36 -12.00
CA GLU A 85 -1.22 -21.30 -12.52
C GLU A 85 -0.59 -20.47 -11.41
N SER A 86 0.56 -19.86 -11.70
CA SER A 86 1.17 -18.87 -10.82
C SER A 86 1.98 -17.86 -11.61
N TYR A 87 1.98 -16.62 -11.13
CA TYR A 87 2.80 -15.54 -11.63
C TYR A 87 3.90 -15.21 -10.61
N SER A 88 5.15 -15.28 -11.07
CA SER A 88 6.34 -14.89 -10.30
C SER A 88 7.08 -13.79 -11.05
N PRO A 89 6.93 -12.51 -10.66
CA PRO A 89 7.58 -11.41 -11.37
C PRO A 89 9.10 -11.45 -11.20
N ILE A 90 9.82 -11.11 -12.28
CA ILE A 90 11.25 -10.77 -12.21
C ILE A 90 11.37 -9.25 -12.07
N TRP A 91 11.72 -8.78 -10.88
CA TRP A 91 11.86 -7.35 -10.61
C TRP A 91 13.20 -6.79 -11.09
N ARG A 92 13.16 -5.67 -11.80
CA ARG A 92 14.36 -4.89 -12.12
C ARG A 92 14.71 -4.02 -10.91
N PRO A 93 16.00 -3.74 -10.66
CA PRO A 93 16.40 -2.86 -9.56
C PRO A 93 15.70 -1.49 -9.57
N ALA A 94 15.46 -0.92 -10.75
CA ALA A 94 14.74 0.35 -10.90
C ALA A 94 13.25 0.26 -10.54
N GLU A 95 12.60 -0.90 -10.77
CA GLU A 95 11.21 -1.11 -10.36
C GLU A 95 11.11 -1.19 -8.83
N LEU A 96 12.02 -1.94 -8.20
CA LEU A 96 12.10 -2.03 -6.74
C LEU A 96 12.34 -0.66 -6.12
N GLU A 97 13.28 0.13 -6.69
CA GLU A 97 13.56 1.46 -6.16
C GLU A 97 12.38 2.41 -6.34
N ARG A 98 11.67 2.33 -7.47
CA ARG A 98 10.45 3.13 -7.66
C ARG A 98 9.37 2.78 -6.65
N MET A 99 9.17 1.49 -6.34
CA MET A 99 8.24 1.07 -5.28
C MET A 99 8.66 1.63 -3.91
N ARG A 100 9.95 1.52 -3.55
CA ARG A 100 10.46 2.11 -2.30
C ARG A 100 10.22 3.61 -2.24
N GLN A 101 10.46 4.30 -3.35
CA GLN A 101 10.27 5.75 -3.43
C GLN A 101 8.81 6.12 -3.15
N ILE A 102 7.86 5.46 -3.81
CA ILE A 102 6.43 5.75 -3.64
C ILE A 102 6.00 5.50 -2.18
N LEU A 103 6.36 4.34 -1.63
CA LEU A 103 6.00 3.99 -0.25
C LEU A 103 6.65 4.94 0.78
N ARG A 104 7.94 5.26 0.64
CA ARG A 104 8.65 6.16 1.56
C ARG A 104 8.16 7.60 1.46
N THR A 105 8.06 8.13 0.24
CA THR A 105 7.63 9.50 0.02
C THR A 105 6.18 9.69 0.45
N GLY A 106 5.29 8.75 0.13
CA GLY A 106 3.92 8.77 0.62
C GLY A 106 3.84 8.78 2.15
N ALA A 107 4.55 7.85 2.81
CA ALA A 107 4.58 7.80 4.28
C ALA A 107 5.12 9.09 4.92
N GLN A 108 6.16 9.69 4.34
CA GLN A 108 6.75 10.94 4.84
C GLN A 108 5.82 12.15 4.68
N LEU A 109 5.18 12.28 3.51
CA LEU A 109 4.22 13.36 3.24
C LEU A 109 3.03 13.29 4.20
N LEU A 110 2.46 12.10 4.36
CA LEU A 110 1.32 11.91 5.26
C LEU A 110 1.69 12.15 6.73
N ALA A 111 2.86 11.68 7.18
CA ALA A 111 3.33 11.95 8.54
C ALA A 111 3.53 13.45 8.81
N HIS A 112 3.98 14.21 7.81
CA HIS A 112 4.10 15.66 7.89
C HIS A 112 2.72 16.34 8.05
N GLU A 113 1.76 16.00 7.20
CA GLU A 113 0.42 16.61 7.25
C GLU A 113 -0.36 16.24 8.52
N VAL A 114 -0.29 14.99 8.96
CA VAL A 114 -0.93 14.56 10.22
C VAL A 114 -0.30 15.30 11.42
N SER A 115 1.02 15.50 11.41
CA SER A 115 1.69 16.27 12.45
C SER A 115 1.30 17.75 12.43
N ALA A 116 1.15 18.34 11.23
CA ALA A 116 0.72 19.72 11.06
C ALA A 116 -0.73 19.95 11.53
N ALA A 117 -1.65 19.05 11.16
CA ALA A 117 -3.05 19.08 11.61
C ALA A 117 -3.17 18.96 13.14
N HIS A 118 -2.29 18.19 13.77
CA HIS A 118 -2.22 18.06 15.23
C HIS A 118 -1.70 19.34 15.93
N VAL A 119 -0.87 20.13 15.24
CA VAL A 119 -0.31 21.38 15.77
C VAL A 119 -1.29 22.56 15.62
N GLU A 120 -2.18 22.55 14.62
CA GLU A 120 -3.15 23.61 14.39
C GLU A 120 -4.46 23.49 15.21
N GLY A 121 -4.60 22.47 16.06
CA GLY A 121 -5.67 22.40 17.05
C GLY A 121 -7.04 21.99 16.51
N ALA A 122 -7.11 21.35 15.35
CA ALA A 122 -8.33 20.67 14.91
C ALA A 122 -8.57 19.45 15.82
N SER A 123 -9.74 19.41 16.47
CA SER A 123 -10.16 18.21 17.18
C SER A 123 -10.27 17.05 16.17
N PRO A 124 -9.83 15.83 16.50
CA PRO A 124 -10.02 14.66 15.65
C PRO A 124 -11.47 14.47 15.17
N ASP A 125 -12.44 15.01 15.92
CA ASP A 125 -13.87 15.00 15.60
C ASP A 125 -14.31 15.96 14.48
N ASP A 126 -13.46 16.89 14.04
CA ASP A 126 -13.82 17.88 13.02
C ASP A 126 -13.39 17.48 11.60
N LEU A 127 -12.59 16.42 11.45
CA LEU A 127 -12.05 15.97 10.15
C LEU A 127 -13.03 15.14 9.31
N TRP A 128 -14.15 14.64 9.86
CA TRP A 128 -15.09 13.75 9.15
C TRP A 128 -16.40 14.42 8.69
N LYS A 129 -16.51 15.75 8.81
CA LYS A 129 -17.76 16.50 8.51
C LYS A 129 -17.84 17.11 7.10
N LEU A 130 -17.08 16.62 6.12
CA LEU A 130 -17.17 17.07 4.72
C LEU A 130 -17.72 15.98 3.81
#